data_AF-A0A094KZM2-F1
#
_entry.id   AF-A0A094KZM2-F1
#
_cell.length_a   1.000
_cell.length_b   1.000
_cell.length_c   1.000
_cell.angle_alpha   90.00
_cell.angle_beta   90.00
_cell.angle_gamma   90.00
#
_symmetry.space_group_name_H-M   'P 1'
#
loop_
_entity.id
_entity.type
_entity.pdbx_description
1 polymer ?
#
loop_
_entity_poly.entity_id
_entity_poly.type
_entity_poly.pdbx_seq_one_letter_code
_entity_poly.pdbx_strand_id
1 'polypeptide(L)'
;WPLPLEKLHALQELVKEQLTTGHIVPSTSPWNSPIFVIKKQTGRCCLLHDLRKINDAMEDMGALQLGLLSPTMIPWNGHLTVIDLKDCFLNIPLHLDDAPKFAFSVPSVNMQALLLRYQSVVLPQGMKNSPTIWQWYVAKVLNPVRTAMPSVLLYHYMDDILVAAKHHKVMEEAVALVTAATNLASLCIAAKKKNQKTPPWNYLGWCIRAQTIVPQPLQMQTDIKNLHDVQKLLRTINWVQPMLGI
;
A
#
# COMPACT_ATOMS: atom_id res chain seq x y z
N TRP A 1 14.20 22.31 6.68
CA TRP A 1 15.40 21.60 6.19
C TRP A 1 15.82 22.21 4.88
N PRO A 2 17.12 22.49 4.68
CA PRO A 2 17.62 22.96 3.38
C PRO A 2 17.44 21.87 2.32
N LEU A 3 16.95 22.26 1.14
CA LEU A 3 16.79 21.38 -0.01
C LEU A 3 17.72 21.85 -1.15
N PRO A 4 18.51 20.95 -1.77
CA PRO A 4 19.24 21.25 -2.99
C PRO A 4 18.31 21.74 -4.10
N LEU A 5 18.82 22.60 -4.99
CA LEU A 5 18.02 23.23 -6.05
C LEU A 5 17.29 22.21 -6.95
N GLU A 6 17.96 21.13 -7.34
CA GLU A 6 17.35 20.05 -8.13
C GLU A 6 16.14 19.40 -7.42
N LYS A 7 16.26 19.16 -6.11
CA LYS A 7 15.17 18.59 -5.31
C LYS A 7 14.03 19.59 -5.13
N LEU A 8 14.34 20.88 -5.08
CA LEU A 8 13.33 21.93 -4.98
C LEU A 8 12.49 22.02 -6.27
N HIS A 9 13.11 21.95 -7.45
CA HIS A 9 12.36 21.89 -8.71
C HIS A 9 11.47 20.64 -8.78
N ALA A 10 12.00 19.47 -8.43
CA ALA A 10 11.21 18.25 -8.39
C ALA A 10 10.05 18.34 -7.37
N LEU A 11 10.27 18.98 -6.22
CA LEU A 11 9.22 19.25 -5.23
C LEU A 11 8.12 20.14 -5.80
N GLN A 12 8.46 21.22 -6.50
CA GLN A 12 7.48 22.14 -7.08
C GLN A 12 6.58 21.45 -8.10
N GLU A 13 7.15 20.62 -8.98
CA GLU A 13 6.37 19.84 -9.95
C GLU A 13 5.44 18.82 -9.26
N LEU A 14 5.95 18.12 -8.24
CA LEU A 14 5.13 17.18 -7.46
C LEU A 14 3.98 17.89 -6.74
N VAL A 15 4.22 19.06 -6.12
CA VAL A 15 3.18 19.86 -5.46
C VAL A 15 2.14 20.34 -6.46
N LYS A 16 2.56 20.77 -7.65
CA LYS A 16 1.65 21.17 -8.73
C LYS A 16 0.77 20.02 -9.21
N GLU A 17 1.34 18.82 -9.36
CA GLU A 17 0.58 17.59 -9.68
C GLU A 17 -0.46 17.29 -8.59
N GLN A 18 -0.05 17.34 -7.32
CA GLN A 18 -0.93 17.06 -6.17
C GLN A 18 -2.06 18.11 -6.03
N LEU A 19 -1.80 19.38 -6.35
CA LEU A 19 -2.83 20.43 -6.41
C LEU A 19 -3.81 20.19 -7.56
N THR A 20 -3.29 19.86 -8.74
CA THR A 20 -4.12 19.61 -9.94
C THR A 20 -5.03 18.40 -9.76
N THR A 21 -4.54 17.38 -9.05
CA THR A 21 -5.32 16.18 -8.70
C THR A 21 -6.26 16.38 -7.52
N GLY A 22 -6.15 17.50 -6.80
CA GLY A 22 -6.98 17.81 -5.62
C GLY A 22 -6.60 17.05 -4.35
N HIS A 23 -5.45 16.36 -4.32
CA HIS A 23 -4.99 15.62 -3.13
C HIS A 23 -4.47 16.54 -2.01
N ILE A 24 -4.07 17.77 -2.36
CA ILE A 24 -3.66 18.80 -1.42
C ILE A 24 -4.35 20.11 -1.74
N VAL A 25 -4.48 20.97 -0.73
CA VAL A 25 -5.05 22.32 -0.85
C VAL A 25 -4.19 23.34 -0.11
N PRO A 26 -4.22 24.64 -0.47
CA PRO A 26 -3.57 25.70 0.30
C PRO A 26 -4.02 25.68 1.77
N SER A 27 -3.10 25.96 2.69
CA SER A 27 -3.38 25.87 4.12
C SER A 27 -2.83 27.06 4.89
N THR A 28 -3.59 27.49 5.90
CA THR A 28 -3.15 28.44 6.95
C THR A 28 -2.88 27.73 8.28
N SER A 29 -2.89 26.38 8.28
CA SER A 29 -2.73 25.56 9.47
C SER A 29 -1.43 25.91 10.22
N PRO A 30 -1.47 25.96 11.57
CA PRO A 30 -0.27 26.14 12.39
C PRO A 30 0.61 24.88 12.43
N TRP A 31 0.07 23.72 12.01
CA TRP A 31 0.83 22.48 11.93
C TRP A 31 1.82 22.53 10.77
N ASN A 32 2.93 21.80 10.91
CA ASN A 32 3.88 21.69 9.82
C ASN A 32 4.75 20.42 9.96
N SER A 33 4.68 19.56 8.95
CA SER A 33 5.55 18.39 8.81
C SER A 33 6.68 18.66 7.81
N PRO A 34 7.93 18.28 8.13
CA PRO A 34 9.01 18.25 7.15
C PRO A 34 8.67 17.38 5.94
N ILE A 35 9.23 17.75 4.78
CA ILE A 35 9.06 17.00 3.53
C ILE A 35 10.41 16.70 2.88
N PHE A 36 10.43 15.61 2.10
CA PHE A 36 11.61 15.16 1.38
C PHE A 36 11.23 14.73 -0.04
N VAL A 37 12.17 14.91 -0.97
CA VAL A 37 12.08 14.33 -2.32
C VAL A 37 13.10 13.22 -2.44
N ILE A 38 12.62 12.03 -2.82
CA ILE A 38 13.45 10.86 -3.10
C ILE A 38 13.23 10.46 -4.56
N LYS A 39 14.33 10.16 -5.26
CA LYS A 39 14.30 9.59 -6.62
C LYS A 39 14.29 8.07 -6.51
N LYS A 40 13.26 7.42 -7.03
CA LYS A 40 13.19 5.95 -7.13
C LYS A 40 14.17 5.44 -8.19
N GLN A 41 14.52 4.15 -8.13
CA GLN A 41 15.35 3.48 -9.14
C GLN A 41 14.75 3.58 -10.55
N THR A 42 13.43 3.70 -10.65
CA THR A 42 12.69 3.93 -11.91
C THR A 42 12.89 5.33 -12.50
N GLY A 43 13.65 6.20 -11.83
CA GLY A 43 13.84 7.60 -12.21
C GLY A 43 12.74 8.56 -11.72
N ARG A 44 11.60 8.03 -11.25
CA ARG A 44 10.46 8.84 -10.79
C ARG A 44 10.73 9.43 -9.39
N CYS A 45 10.48 10.73 -9.21
CA CYS A 45 10.56 11.39 -7.92
C CYS A 45 9.30 11.14 -7.09
N CYS A 46 9.43 11.10 -5.76
CA CYS A 46 8.33 10.98 -4.82
C CYS A 46 8.49 11.98 -3.68
N LEU A 47 7.36 12.58 -3.29
CA LEU A 47 7.24 13.43 -2.12
C LEU A 47 6.96 12.53 -0.90
N LEU A 48 7.76 12.69 0.15
CA LEU A 48 7.55 12.02 1.43
C LEU A 48 7.38 13.06 2.53
N HIS A 49 6.47 12.77 3.45
CA HIS A 49 6.23 13.57 4.65
C HIS A 49 6.85 12.88 5.86
N ASP A 50 7.54 13.66 6.71
CA ASP A 50 7.98 13.18 8.01
C ASP A 50 6.81 13.22 9.00
N LEU A 51 6.04 12.14 9.04
CA LEU A 51 4.84 12.04 9.86
C LEU A 51 5.11 11.47 11.25
N ARG A 52 6.38 11.27 11.66
CA ARG A 52 6.70 10.61 12.94
C ARG A 52 6.01 11.26 14.14
N LYS A 53 6.11 12.58 14.29
CA LYS A 53 5.47 13.31 15.40
C LYS A 53 3.94 13.21 15.39
N ILE A 54 3.33 13.26 14.19
CA ILE A 54 1.87 13.11 14.05
C ILE A 54 1.48 11.69 14.43
N ASN A 55 2.22 10.69 13.95
CA ASN A 55 1.99 9.29 14.25
C ASN A 55 2.14 9.00 15.75
N ASP A 56 3.11 9.60 16.43
CA ASP A 56 3.30 9.42 17.89
C ASP A 56 2.13 9.97 18.70
N ALA A 57 1.53 11.08 18.26
CA ALA A 57 0.34 11.67 18.87
C ALA A 57 -0.98 11.00 18.45
N MET A 58 -0.95 10.09 17.49
CA MET A 58 -2.14 9.41 16.95
C MET A 58 -2.38 8.09 17.68
N GLU A 59 -3.63 7.89 18.12
CA GLU A 59 -4.11 6.62 18.66
C GLU A 59 -4.02 5.53 17.60
N ASP A 60 -3.51 4.37 18.00
CA ASP A 60 -3.33 3.24 17.10
C ASP A 60 -4.67 2.53 16.89
N MET A 61 -5.08 2.39 15.63
CA MET A 61 -6.26 1.59 15.27
C MET A 61 -5.98 0.08 15.38
N GLY A 62 -4.72 -0.32 15.46
CA GLY A 62 -4.29 -1.71 15.45
C GLY A 62 -4.41 -2.36 14.07
N ALA A 63 -3.87 -3.57 13.97
CA ALA A 63 -3.98 -4.38 12.76
C ALA A 63 -5.36 -5.04 12.68
N LEU A 64 -6.08 -4.84 11.56
CA LEU A 64 -7.36 -5.51 11.32
C LEU A 64 -7.19 -6.99 10.94
N GLN A 65 -6.01 -7.36 10.44
CA GLN A 65 -5.62 -8.76 10.22
C GLN A 65 -4.48 -9.12 11.15
N LEU A 66 -4.79 -10.04 12.07
CA LEU A 66 -3.84 -10.54 13.07
C LEU A 66 -2.89 -11.61 12.52
N GLY A 67 -3.12 -12.10 11.30
CA GLY A 67 -2.29 -13.14 10.70
C GLY A 67 -2.50 -13.29 9.19
N LEU A 68 -1.61 -14.04 8.57
CA LEU A 68 -1.67 -14.38 7.15
C LEU A 68 -2.62 -15.55 6.91
N LEU A 69 -3.25 -15.60 5.73
CA LEU A 69 -4.00 -16.76 5.30
C LEU A 69 -3.11 -18.00 5.32
N SER A 70 -3.56 -19.05 6.02
CA SER A 70 -2.91 -20.36 5.90
C SER A 70 -3.07 -20.86 4.46
N PRO A 71 -1.99 -21.22 3.75
CA PRO A 71 -2.10 -21.71 2.38
C PRO A 71 -2.93 -22.99 2.27
N THR A 72 -3.10 -23.75 3.36
CA THR A 72 -3.98 -24.93 3.43
C THR A 72 -5.46 -24.62 3.20
N MET A 73 -5.85 -23.34 3.27
CA MET A 73 -7.24 -22.93 3.00
C MET A 73 -7.56 -22.85 1.51
N ILE A 74 -6.54 -22.82 0.65
CA ILE A 74 -6.73 -22.90 -0.79
C ILE A 74 -7.26 -24.30 -1.13
N PRO A 75 -8.39 -24.44 -1.83
CA PRO A 75 -8.94 -25.74 -2.18
C PRO A 75 -7.92 -26.61 -2.93
N TRP A 76 -7.80 -27.88 -2.55
CA TRP A 76 -6.96 -28.85 -3.24
C TRP A 76 -7.36 -28.98 -4.72
N ASN A 77 -6.40 -28.92 -5.64
CA ASN A 77 -6.62 -28.83 -7.08
C ASN A 77 -7.56 -27.66 -7.50
N GLY A 78 -7.68 -26.64 -6.67
CA GLY A 78 -8.49 -25.46 -6.95
C GLY A 78 -7.86 -24.53 -7.98
N HIS A 79 -8.66 -23.58 -8.45
CA HIS A 79 -8.23 -22.50 -9.33
C HIS A 79 -8.02 -21.24 -8.50
N LEU A 80 -6.98 -20.49 -8.84
CA LEU A 80 -6.52 -19.33 -8.08
C LEU A 80 -6.21 -18.18 -9.04
N THR A 81 -6.62 -16.96 -8.65
CA THR A 81 -6.13 -15.72 -9.24
C THR A 81 -5.71 -14.78 -8.12
N VAL A 82 -4.54 -14.16 -8.27
CA VAL A 82 -4.09 -13.06 -7.41
C VAL A 82 -4.23 -11.75 -8.19
N ILE A 83 -4.94 -10.80 -7.59
CA ILE A 83 -5.17 -9.45 -8.11
C ILE A 83 -4.37 -8.48 -7.24
N ASP A 84 -3.46 -7.73 -7.84
CA ASP A 84 -2.69 -6.66 -7.18
C ASP A 84 -3.46 -5.35 -7.35
N LEU A 85 -3.88 -4.72 -6.24
CA LEU A 85 -4.38 -3.36 -6.22
C LEU A 85 -3.21 -2.39 -6.25
N LYS A 86 -3.29 -1.40 -7.14
CA LYS A 86 -2.37 -0.27 -7.05
C LYS A 86 -2.64 0.47 -5.75
N ASP A 87 -1.58 0.76 -5.00
CA ASP A 87 -1.64 1.63 -3.83
C ASP A 87 -2.34 2.96 -4.20
N CYS A 88 -3.54 3.12 -3.66
CA CYS A 88 -4.46 4.22 -3.93
C CYS A 88 -4.89 4.89 -2.61
N PHE A 89 -4.00 5.01 -1.61
CA PHE A 89 -4.29 5.81 -0.41
C PHE A 89 -4.81 7.21 -0.77
N LEU A 90 -4.24 7.80 -1.84
CA LEU A 90 -4.63 9.11 -2.36
C LEU A 90 -6.07 9.17 -2.91
N ASN A 91 -6.76 8.04 -3.09
CA ASN A 91 -8.16 8.01 -3.49
C ASN A 91 -9.11 8.03 -2.28
N ILE A 92 -8.61 7.84 -1.06
CA ILE A 92 -9.43 7.86 0.15
C ILE A 92 -9.37 9.26 0.77
N PRO A 93 -10.51 9.96 0.91
CA PRO A 93 -10.54 11.27 1.54
C PRO A 93 -10.18 11.16 3.02
N LEU A 94 -9.40 12.13 3.48
CA LEU A 94 -9.12 12.33 4.89
C LEU A 94 -10.26 13.11 5.54
N HIS A 95 -10.52 12.87 6.83
CA HIS A 95 -11.51 13.63 7.57
C HIS A 95 -11.11 15.13 7.61
N LEU A 96 -12.09 16.02 7.41
CA LEU A 96 -11.84 17.47 7.28
C LEU A 96 -11.16 18.06 8.52
N ASP A 97 -11.54 17.59 9.71
CA ASP A 97 -10.96 18.07 10.97
C ASP A 97 -9.52 17.58 11.20
N ASP A 98 -9.10 16.53 10.50
CA ASP A 98 -7.74 15.99 10.58
C ASP A 98 -6.81 16.57 9.52
N ALA A 99 -7.34 17.01 8.38
CA ALA A 99 -6.57 17.58 7.27
C ALA A 99 -5.58 18.67 7.71
N PRO A 100 -5.92 19.63 8.60
CA PRO A 100 -4.98 20.64 9.07
C PRO A 100 -3.72 20.06 9.73
N LYS A 101 -3.79 18.88 10.35
CA LYS A 101 -2.64 18.24 11.02
C LYS A 101 -1.57 17.80 10.01
N PHE A 102 -1.96 17.49 8.77
CA PHE A 102 -1.07 17.05 7.71
C PHE A 102 -0.57 18.19 6.82
N ALA A 103 -0.49 19.40 7.39
CA ALA A 103 0.07 20.55 6.71
C ALA A 103 1.60 20.46 6.56
N PHE A 104 2.11 21.04 5.48
CA PHE A 104 3.54 21.14 5.18
C PHE A 104 3.85 22.42 4.41
N SER A 105 5.11 22.85 4.50
CA SER A 105 5.59 24.09 3.86
C SER A 105 6.57 23.77 2.74
N VAL A 106 6.46 24.50 1.63
CA VAL A 106 7.36 24.46 0.47
C VAL A 106 8.26 25.70 0.53
N PRO A 107 9.59 25.52 0.63
CA PRO A 107 10.53 26.65 0.65
C PRO A 107 10.71 27.25 -0.75
N SER A 108 11.26 28.46 -0.83
CA SER A 108 11.68 29.08 -2.09
C SER A 108 13.21 29.05 -2.23
N VAL A 109 13.71 29.27 -3.45
CA VAL A 109 15.14 29.48 -3.69
C VAL A 109 15.61 30.67 -2.85
N ASN A 110 16.66 30.46 -2.05
CA ASN A 110 17.28 31.49 -1.19
C ASN A 110 16.28 32.33 -0.36
N MET A 111 15.12 31.75 0.02
CA MET A 111 14.07 32.46 0.76
C MET A 111 13.56 33.76 0.09
N GLN A 112 13.70 33.89 -1.23
CA GLN A 112 13.26 35.07 -1.99
C GLN A 112 11.74 35.31 -1.94
N ALA A 113 10.95 34.30 -1.60
CA ALA A 113 9.50 34.39 -1.47
C ALA A 113 9.05 33.78 -0.14
N LEU A 114 7.84 34.14 0.28
CA LEU A 114 7.21 33.54 1.46
C LEU A 114 7.03 32.03 1.27
N LEU A 115 7.13 31.31 2.38
CA LEU A 115 6.84 29.87 2.44
C LEU A 115 5.38 29.62 2.06
N LEU A 116 5.18 28.81 1.03
CA LEU A 116 3.84 28.35 0.66
C LEU A 116 3.46 27.16 1.54
N ARG A 117 2.21 27.11 2.00
CA ARG A 117 1.69 26.05 2.85
C ARG A 117 0.54 25.31 2.18
N TYR A 118 0.57 24.01 2.35
CA TYR A 118 -0.45 23.09 1.84
C TYR A 118 -0.79 22.07 2.91
N GLN A 119 -1.97 21.47 2.80
CA GLN A 119 -2.38 20.32 3.62
C GLN A 119 -2.96 19.23 2.74
N SER A 120 -2.81 17.98 3.15
CA SER A 120 -3.43 16.86 2.45
C SER A 120 -4.91 16.74 2.81
N VAL A 121 -5.74 16.40 1.82
CA VAL A 121 -7.18 16.14 1.99
C VAL A 121 -7.53 14.68 1.71
N VAL A 122 -6.52 13.85 1.48
CA VAL A 122 -6.60 12.41 1.24
C VAL A 122 -5.65 11.71 2.21
N LEU A 123 -5.73 10.39 2.34
CA LEU A 123 -4.86 9.66 3.25
C LEU A 123 -3.38 9.84 2.86
N PRO A 124 -2.54 10.42 3.74
CA PRO A 124 -1.15 10.64 3.40
C PRO A 124 -0.34 9.35 3.55
N GLN A 125 0.62 9.18 2.64
CA GLN A 125 1.56 8.06 2.71
C GLN A 125 2.45 8.20 3.97
N GLY A 126 2.56 7.12 4.75
CA GLY A 126 3.37 7.08 5.97
C GLY A 126 2.61 7.45 7.25
N MET A 127 1.32 7.78 7.17
CA MET A 127 0.48 7.92 8.35
C MET A 127 0.23 6.54 8.98
N LYS A 128 0.32 6.47 10.31
CA LYS A 128 0.20 5.23 11.10
C LYS A 128 -1.04 4.42 10.74
N ASN A 129 -2.19 5.08 10.65
CA ASN A 129 -3.48 4.42 10.43
C ASN A 129 -3.88 4.29 8.94
N SER A 130 -3.11 4.84 7.99
CA SER A 130 -3.43 4.72 6.55
C SER A 130 -3.61 3.27 6.09
N PRO A 131 -2.71 2.32 6.44
CA PRO A 131 -2.87 0.91 6.08
C PRO A 131 -4.17 0.30 6.62
N THR A 132 -4.50 0.59 7.87
CA THR A 132 -5.71 0.08 8.53
C THR A 132 -6.98 0.61 7.86
N ILE A 133 -7.04 1.91 7.55
CA ILE A 133 -8.19 2.53 6.87
C ILE A 133 -8.34 1.97 5.44
N TRP A 134 -7.24 1.84 4.71
CA TRP A 134 -7.24 1.23 3.38
C TRP A 134 -7.77 -0.20 3.40
N GLN A 135 -7.27 -1.00 4.34
CA GLN A 135 -7.68 -2.38 4.47
C GLN A 135 -9.18 -2.51 4.78
N TRP A 136 -9.68 -1.66 5.68
CA TRP A 136 -11.10 -1.59 6.00
C TRP A 136 -11.95 -1.17 4.79
N TYR A 137 -11.50 -0.16 4.05
CA TYR A 137 -12.19 0.34 2.86
C TYR A 137 -12.32 -0.75 1.78
N VAL A 138 -11.21 -1.41 1.43
CA VAL A 138 -11.23 -2.49 0.44
C VAL A 138 -12.07 -3.67 0.93
N ALA A 139 -11.99 -4.04 2.22
CA ALA A 139 -12.84 -5.09 2.78
C ALA A 139 -14.34 -4.76 2.63
N LYS A 140 -14.74 -3.51 2.84
CA LYS A 140 -16.11 -3.04 2.64
C LYS A 140 -16.53 -3.13 1.17
N VAL A 141 -15.65 -2.77 0.24
CA VAL A 141 -15.89 -2.89 -1.22
C VAL A 141 -16.09 -4.35 -1.64
N LEU A 142 -15.33 -5.28 -1.05
CA LEU A 142 -15.39 -6.71 -1.38
C LEU A 142 -16.53 -7.47 -0.68
N ASN A 143 -17.14 -6.88 0.36
CA ASN A 143 -18.16 -7.55 1.17
C ASN A 143 -19.40 -8.05 0.39
N PRO A 144 -19.95 -7.30 -0.59
CA PRO A 144 -21.05 -7.79 -1.41
C PRO A 144 -20.66 -9.04 -2.21
N VAL A 145 -19.45 -9.09 -2.77
CA VAL A 145 -18.95 -10.26 -3.51
C VAL A 145 -18.78 -11.46 -2.59
N ARG A 146 -18.22 -11.25 -1.38
CA ARG A 146 -18.07 -12.30 -0.36
C ARG A 146 -19.43 -12.89 0.05
N THR A 147 -20.45 -12.04 0.16
CA THR A 147 -21.81 -12.46 0.52
C THR A 147 -22.49 -13.22 -0.63
N ALA A 148 -22.30 -12.77 -1.87
CA ALA A 148 -22.89 -13.41 -3.05
C ALA A 148 -22.23 -14.76 -3.39
N MET A 149 -20.94 -14.93 -3.09
CA MET A 149 -20.14 -16.09 -3.47
C MET A 149 -19.49 -16.78 -2.26
N PRO A 150 -20.27 -17.35 -1.31
CA PRO A 150 -19.73 -17.89 -0.06
C PRO A 150 -18.81 -19.12 -0.24
N SER A 151 -18.91 -19.83 -1.37
CA SER A 151 -18.05 -20.96 -1.71
C SER A 151 -16.66 -20.55 -2.25
N VAL A 152 -16.43 -19.25 -2.45
CA VAL A 152 -15.17 -18.71 -2.96
C VAL A 152 -14.32 -18.20 -1.80
N LEU A 153 -13.06 -18.63 -1.77
CA LEU A 153 -12.07 -18.07 -0.88
C LEU A 153 -11.63 -16.71 -1.45
N LEU A 154 -12.23 -15.65 -0.90
CA LEU A 154 -11.88 -14.26 -1.19
C LEU A 154 -11.10 -13.67 -0.01
N TYR A 155 -9.78 -13.65 -0.14
CA TYR A 155 -8.88 -13.17 0.90
C TYR A 155 -8.13 -11.93 0.43
N HIS A 156 -8.16 -10.87 1.23
CA HIS A 156 -7.55 -9.58 0.93
C HIS A 156 -6.49 -9.28 1.97
N TYR A 157 -5.26 -8.98 1.58
CA TYR A 157 -4.18 -8.59 2.48
C TYR A 157 -3.38 -7.44 1.86
N MET A 158 -3.36 -6.30 2.54
CA MET A 158 -2.72 -5.07 2.08
C MET A 158 -3.19 -4.64 0.68
N ASP A 159 -2.42 -4.95 -0.37
CA ASP A 159 -2.74 -4.62 -1.75
C ASP A 159 -3.13 -5.86 -2.56
N ASP A 160 -2.94 -7.07 -2.03
CA ASP A 160 -3.21 -8.30 -2.77
C ASP A 160 -4.59 -8.87 -2.42
N ILE A 161 -5.38 -9.17 -3.44
CA ILE A 161 -6.63 -9.93 -3.34
C ILE A 161 -6.43 -11.30 -3.96
N LEU A 162 -6.50 -12.33 -3.12
CA LEU A 162 -6.55 -13.73 -3.49
C LEU A 162 -8.00 -14.17 -3.72
N VAL A 163 -8.26 -14.72 -4.90
CA VAL A 163 -9.56 -15.32 -5.26
C VAL A 163 -9.32 -16.78 -5.63
N ALA A 164 -9.85 -17.71 -4.84
CA ALA A 164 -9.73 -19.13 -5.11
C ALA A 164 -11.06 -19.89 -5.01
N ALA A 165 -11.27 -20.84 -5.91
CA ALA A 165 -12.44 -21.72 -5.89
C ALA A 165 -12.11 -23.11 -6.42
N LYS A 166 -12.91 -24.12 -6.04
CA LYS A 166 -12.74 -25.49 -6.52
C LYS A 166 -12.97 -25.63 -8.04
N HIS A 167 -13.90 -24.86 -8.60
CA HIS A 167 -14.26 -24.92 -10.02
C HIS A 167 -13.84 -23.64 -10.75
N HIS A 168 -13.24 -23.80 -11.94
CA HIS A 168 -12.71 -22.69 -12.72
C HIS A 168 -13.75 -21.60 -13.02
N LYS A 169 -14.93 -21.99 -13.51
CA LYS A 169 -16.01 -21.05 -13.86
C LYS A 169 -16.43 -20.17 -12.68
N VAL A 170 -16.52 -20.75 -11.48
CA VAL A 170 -16.88 -20.04 -10.25
C VAL A 170 -15.78 -19.05 -9.85
N MET A 171 -14.51 -19.43 -10.03
CA MET A 171 -13.37 -18.52 -9.79
C MET A 171 -13.38 -17.35 -10.78
N GLU A 172 -13.62 -17.60 -12.08
CA GLU A 172 -13.69 -16.53 -13.09
C GLU A 172 -14.84 -15.55 -12.84
N GLU A 173 -16.02 -16.06 -12.47
CA GLU A 173 -17.16 -15.24 -12.09
C GLU A 173 -16.84 -14.36 -10.88
N ALA A 174 -16.22 -14.93 -9.84
CA ALA A 174 -15.79 -14.15 -8.68
C ALA A 174 -14.76 -13.08 -9.02
N VAL A 175 -13.77 -13.39 -9.88
CA VAL A 175 -12.79 -12.40 -10.36
C VAL A 175 -13.47 -11.26 -11.13
N ALA A 176 -14.48 -11.56 -11.95
CA ALA A 176 -15.25 -10.55 -12.65
C ALA A 176 -16.03 -9.65 -11.69
N LEU A 177 -16.68 -10.23 -10.67
CA LEU A 177 -17.39 -9.49 -9.63
C LEU A 177 -16.45 -8.61 -8.79
N VAL A 178 -15.28 -9.14 -8.39
CA VAL A 178 -14.25 -8.35 -7.69
C VAL A 178 -13.80 -7.18 -8.55
N THR A 179 -13.51 -7.43 -9.84
CA THR A 179 -13.08 -6.38 -10.78
C THR A 179 -14.15 -5.30 -10.96
N ALA A 180 -15.43 -5.69 -11.06
CA ALA A 180 -16.54 -4.75 -11.15
C ALA A 180 -16.68 -3.92 -9.87
N ALA A 181 -16.61 -4.54 -8.69
CA ALA A 181 -16.70 -3.87 -7.41
C ALA A 181 -15.55 -2.88 -7.20
N THR A 182 -14.31 -3.27 -7.50
CA THR A 182 -13.14 -2.38 -7.39
C THR A 182 -13.24 -1.20 -8.36
N ASN A 183 -13.67 -1.44 -9.61
CA ASN A 183 -13.83 -0.38 -10.60
C ASN A 183 -14.91 0.63 -10.17
N LEU A 184 -16.04 0.16 -9.65
CA LEU A 184 -17.11 1.03 -9.14
C LEU A 184 -16.63 1.89 -7.97
N ALA A 185 -15.77 1.33 -7.10
CA ALA A 185 -15.16 2.03 -5.97
C ALA A 185 -13.95 2.91 -6.36
N SER A 186 -13.69 3.10 -7.66
CA SER A 186 -12.51 3.82 -8.18
C SER A 186 -11.17 3.29 -7.66
N LEU A 187 -11.11 1.99 -7.37
CA LEU A 187 -9.87 1.28 -7.04
C LEU A 187 -9.20 0.81 -8.33
N CYS A 188 -7.90 1.05 -8.46
CA CYS A 188 -7.16 0.66 -9.65
C CYS A 188 -6.53 -0.72 -9.46
N ILE A 189 -6.93 -1.70 -10.25
CA ILE A 189 -6.20 -2.96 -10.38
C ILE A 189 -4.91 -2.70 -11.17
N ALA A 190 -3.77 -3.20 -10.68
CA ALA A 190 -2.49 -3.10 -11.36
C ALA A 190 -2.53 -3.79 -12.73
N ALA A 191 -1.63 -3.36 -13.64
CA ALA A 191 -1.59 -3.89 -15.00
C ALA A 191 -1.54 -5.43 -15.03
N LYS A 192 -2.26 -6.04 -15.99
CA LYS A 192 -2.45 -7.51 -16.14
C LYS A 192 -1.18 -8.36 -15.94
N LYS A 193 0.00 -7.83 -16.27
CA LYS A 193 1.30 -8.53 -16.09
C LYS A 193 1.61 -8.88 -14.63
N LYS A 194 1.00 -8.20 -13.67
CA LYS A 194 1.10 -8.52 -12.23
C LYS A 194 0.05 -9.52 -11.74
N ASN A 195 -1.06 -9.69 -12.46
CA ASN A 195 -2.12 -10.62 -12.06
C ASN A 195 -1.76 -12.03 -12.49
N GLN A 196 -1.65 -12.92 -11.51
CA GLN A 196 -1.19 -14.29 -11.72
C GLN A 196 -2.40 -15.19 -11.93
N LYS A 197 -2.63 -15.63 -13.17
CA LYS A 197 -3.78 -16.47 -13.57
C LYS A 197 -3.46 -17.96 -13.67
N THR A 198 -2.17 -18.29 -13.79
CA THR A 198 -1.68 -19.65 -13.98
C THR A 198 -0.57 -19.94 -12.98
N PRO A 199 -0.42 -21.20 -12.53
CA PRO A 199 0.68 -21.58 -11.64
C PRO A 199 2.04 -21.40 -12.33
N PRO A 200 3.12 -21.16 -11.56
CA PRO A 200 3.13 -20.97 -10.11
C PRO A 200 2.63 -19.58 -9.70
N TRP A 201 1.83 -19.51 -8.63
CA TRP A 201 1.37 -18.26 -8.04
C TRP A 201 2.25 -17.88 -6.84
N ASN A 202 2.83 -16.69 -6.89
CA ASN A 202 3.53 -16.06 -5.81
C ASN A 202 2.55 -15.25 -4.97
N TYR A 203 2.35 -15.61 -3.70
CA TYR A 203 1.44 -14.92 -2.80
C TYR A 203 2.02 -14.90 -1.38
N LEU A 204 2.22 -13.71 -0.80
CA LEU A 204 2.73 -13.53 0.56
C LEU A 204 3.91 -14.45 0.91
N GLY A 205 4.90 -14.53 0.00
CA GLY A 205 6.14 -15.29 0.22
C GLY A 205 6.00 -16.80 0.02
N TRP A 206 4.83 -17.28 -0.39
CA TRP A 206 4.60 -18.65 -0.82
C TRP A 206 4.63 -18.74 -2.34
N CYS A 207 5.12 -19.86 -2.84
CA CYS A 207 4.99 -20.31 -4.21
C CYS A 207 3.96 -21.45 -4.23
N ILE A 208 2.78 -21.14 -4.75
CA ILE A 208 1.62 -22.03 -4.81
C ILE A 208 1.59 -22.67 -6.20
N ARG A 209 1.48 -23.99 -6.23
CA ARG A 209 1.26 -24.81 -7.43
C ARG A 209 -0.04 -25.59 -7.27
N ALA A 210 -0.46 -26.30 -8.32
CA ALA A 210 -1.70 -27.08 -8.28
C ALA A 210 -1.76 -28.11 -7.14
N GLN A 211 -0.61 -28.68 -6.77
CA GLN A 211 -0.49 -29.79 -5.80
C GLN A 211 0.43 -29.50 -4.63
N THR A 212 1.22 -28.42 -4.68
CA THR A 212 2.24 -28.13 -3.67
C THR A 212 2.24 -26.66 -3.32
N ILE A 213 2.54 -26.36 -2.05
CA ILE A 213 2.76 -25.02 -1.56
C ILE A 213 4.10 -25.04 -0.86
N VAL A 214 5.04 -24.23 -1.34
CA VAL A 214 6.39 -24.15 -0.79
C VAL A 214 6.75 -22.69 -0.50
N PRO A 215 7.56 -22.40 0.53
CA PRO A 215 8.11 -21.06 0.70
C PRO A 215 8.86 -20.61 -0.56
N GLN A 216 8.80 -19.32 -0.87
CA GLN A 216 9.63 -18.74 -1.92
C GLN A 216 11.11 -18.84 -1.56
N PRO A 217 12.02 -18.98 -2.54
CA PRO A 217 13.45 -19.00 -2.27
C PRO A 217 13.87 -17.74 -1.53
N LEU A 218 14.47 -17.91 -0.35
CA LEU A 218 14.98 -16.81 0.46
C LEU A 218 16.48 -16.67 0.23
N GLN A 219 16.90 -15.49 -0.18
CA GLN A 219 18.31 -15.11 -0.16
C GLN A 219 18.55 -14.25 1.08
N MET A 220 19.32 -14.79 2.02
CA MET A 220 19.77 -14.03 3.18
C MET A 220 21.03 -13.26 2.83
N GLN A 221 21.00 -11.94 2.99
CA GLN A 221 22.20 -11.12 2.86
C GLN A 221 23.05 -11.30 4.10
N THR A 222 24.18 -12.01 3.97
CA THR A 222 25.13 -12.27 5.06
C THR A 222 26.27 -11.26 5.13
N ASP A 223 26.50 -10.51 4.05
CA ASP A 223 27.45 -9.40 4.02
C ASP A 223 26.78 -8.10 4.52
N ILE A 224 27.05 -7.77 5.79
CA ILE A 224 26.45 -6.66 6.52
C ILE A 224 27.48 -5.53 6.63
N LYS A 225 27.24 -4.40 5.98
CA LYS A 225 28.17 -3.25 5.98
C LYS A 225 27.64 -2.01 6.67
N ASN A 226 26.32 -1.91 6.83
CA ASN A 226 25.67 -0.73 7.37
C ASN A 226 24.32 -1.08 8.02
N LEU A 227 23.69 -0.08 8.66
CA LEU A 227 22.39 -0.23 9.33
C LEU A 227 21.26 -0.69 8.39
N HIS A 228 21.29 -0.28 7.12
CA HIS A 228 20.29 -0.71 6.13
C HIS A 228 20.41 -2.20 5.81
N ASP A 229 21.62 -2.75 5.77
CA ASP A 229 21.84 -4.20 5.60
C ASP A 229 21.32 -4.99 6.81
N VAL A 230 21.55 -4.49 8.03
CA VAL A 230 20.98 -5.07 9.27
C VAL A 230 19.46 -5.06 9.21
N GLN A 231 18.84 -3.94 8.82
CA GLN A 231 17.39 -3.83 8.70
C GLN A 231 16.81 -4.77 7.65
N LYS A 232 17.49 -4.99 6.52
CA LYS A 232 17.10 -5.99 5.53
C LYS A 232 17.14 -7.40 6.10
N LEU A 233 18.24 -7.76 6.77
CA LEU A 233 18.38 -9.08 7.37
C LEU A 233 17.28 -9.36 8.40
N LEU A 234 17.01 -8.41 9.30
CA LEU A 234 15.93 -8.52 10.28
C LEU A 234 14.55 -8.68 9.63
N ARG A 235 14.28 -7.95 8.53
CA ARG A 235 13.04 -8.14 7.76
C ARG A 235 12.93 -9.56 7.21
N THR A 236 14.01 -10.10 6.65
CA THR A 236 14.03 -11.48 6.14
C THR A 236 13.80 -12.49 7.27
N ILE A 237 14.43 -12.32 8.43
CA ILE A 237 14.25 -13.23 9.58
C ILE A 237 12.81 -13.18 10.08
N ASN A 238 12.26 -11.98 10.33
CA ASN A 238 10.88 -11.82 10.79
C ASN A 238 9.86 -12.40 9.81
N TRP A 239 10.17 -12.39 8.50
CA TRP A 239 9.33 -12.99 7.48
C TRP A 239 9.30 -14.51 7.52
N VAL A 240 10.43 -15.14 7.84
CA VAL A 240 10.59 -16.60 7.86
C VAL A 240 10.14 -17.19 9.20
N GLN A 241 10.18 -16.41 10.27
CA GLN A 241 9.83 -16.84 11.62
C GLN A 241 8.49 -17.60 11.71
N PRO A 242 7.37 -17.14 11.09
CA PRO A 242 6.10 -17.87 11.14
C PRO A 242 6.12 -19.23 10.41
N MET A 243 7.05 -19.43 9.47
CA MET A 243 7.18 -20.66 8.69
C MET A 243 8.01 -21.72 9.40
N LEU A 244 8.86 -21.32 10.35
CA LEU A 244 9.81 -22.21 11.04
C LEU A 244 9.31 -22.75 12.38
N GLY A 245 8.13 -22.33 12.85
CA GLY A 245 7.41 -22.96 13.95
C GLY A 245 8.21 -23.13 15.23
N ILE A 246 8.70 -22.02 15.81
CA ILE A 246 9.27 -21.98 17.18
C ILE A 246 8.30 -21.24 18.08
#